data_AF-A0A485M5S7-F1
#
_entry.id   AF-A0A485M5S7-F1
#
_cell.length_a   1.000
_cell.length_b   1.000
_cell.length_c   1.000
_cell.angle_alpha   90.00
_cell.angle_beta   90.00
_cell.angle_gamma   90.00
#
_symmetry.space_group_name_H-M   'P 1'
#
loop_
_entity.id
_entity.type
_entity.pdbx_description
1 polymer ?
#
loop_
_entity_poly.entity_id
_entity_poly.type
_entity_poly.pdbx_seq_one_letter_code
_entity_poly.pdbx_strand_id
1 'polypeptide(L)'
;MIRALEIAVLLVLTMLLPAVPFSHAHDLPEEPLVLLTEAAEDPCSICAEQKRRKAFRILNEHFVPGREIRGGETCRMTKPDGEDALVLTCYPSPSLKDSLDDSGNATQVVFSIYTPQNRLVGIPESGYTAHDIYDLYRTSPAGTIFEGRIRLIEYAYGDGPTFNYFRQTNRLQFHCSIVELKPVTPGADPLR
;
A
#
# COMPACT_ATOMS: atom_id res chain seq x y z
N MET A 1 16.19 -48.48 5.35
CA MET A 1 16.76 -47.41 4.50
C MET A 1 15.71 -46.54 3.80
N ILE A 2 14.52 -47.06 3.46
CA ILE A 2 13.49 -46.32 2.70
C ILE A 2 12.85 -45.15 3.50
N ARG A 3 12.64 -45.31 4.83
CA ARG A 3 12.07 -44.25 5.68
C ARG A 3 12.93 -42.99 5.85
N ALA A 4 14.25 -43.10 5.70
CA ALA A 4 15.15 -41.95 5.82
C ALA A 4 15.09 -41.05 4.58
N LEU A 5 14.76 -41.61 3.42
CA LEU A 5 14.64 -40.88 2.16
C LEU A 5 13.34 -40.07 2.10
N GLU A 6 12.22 -40.62 2.60
CA GLU A 6 10.94 -39.90 2.63
C GLU A 6 10.94 -38.70 3.58
N ILE A 7 11.61 -38.81 4.73
CA ILE A 7 11.73 -37.70 5.70
C ILE A 7 12.61 -36.58 5.13
N ALA A 8 13.67 -36.92 4.39
CA ALA A 8 14.55 -35.94 3.75
C ALA A 8 13.84 -35.15 2.65
N VAL A 9 12.98 -35.79 1.85
CA VAL A 9 12.19 -35.13 0.79
C VAL A 9 11.16 -34.16 1.39
N LEU A 10 10.53 -34.51 2.52
CA LEU A 10 9.56 -33.64 3.19
C LEU A 10 10.22 -32.38 3.79
N LEU A 11 11.45 -32.51 4.30
CA LEU A 11 12.24 -31.40 4.86
C LEU A 11 12.76 -30.42 3.80
N VAL A 12 13.09 -30.91 2.60
CA VAL A 12 13.50 -30.04 1.48
C VAL A 12 12.29 -29.31 0.88
N LEU A 13 11.10 -29.93 0.87
CA LEU A 13 9.88 -29.32 0.33
C LEU A 13 9.34 -28.18 1.22
N THR A 14 9.53 -28.24 2.54
CA THR A 14 9.12 -27.15 3.45
C THR A 14 10.05 -25.94 3.40
N MET A 15 11.32 -26.10 3.00
CA MET A 15 12.27 -24.98 2.84
C MET A 15 12.08 -24.19 1.53
N LEU A 16 11.25 -24.68 0.60
CA LEU A 16 10.95 -24.02 -0.69
C LEU A 16 9.64 -23.21 -0.65
N LEU A 17 9.05 -23.00 0.52
CA LEU A 17 7.93 -22.06 0.66
C LEU A 17 8.45 -20.63 0.38
N PRO A 18 7.98 -19.96 -0.68
CA PRO A 18 8.40 -18.60 -0.96
C PRO A 18 7.98 -17.71 0.22
N ALA A 19 8.96 -17.12 0.90
CA ALA A 19 8.69 -16.10 1.90
C ALA A 19 7.99 -14.94 1.19
N VAL A 20 6.75 -14.64 1.59
CA VAL A 20 6.03 -13.47 1.08
C VAL A 20 6.83 -12.24 1.52
N PRO A 21 7.25 -11.35 0.59
CA PRO A 21 7.97 -10.14 0.98
C PRO A 21 7.04 -9.24 1.80
N PHE A 22 7.45 -8.94 3.03
CA PHE A 22 6.70 -8.12 3.98
C PHE A 22 7.34 -6.74 4.13
N SER A 23 6.51 -5.73 4.36
CA SER A 23 6.95 -4.41 4.81
C SER A 23 5.98 -3.85 5.83
N HIS A 24 6.50 -3.06 6.76
CA HIS A 24 5.63 -2.32 7.65
C HIS A 24 5.17 -1.05 6.96
N ALA A 25 3.95 -0.62 7.25
CA ALA A 25 3.37 0.59 6.69
C ALA A 25 4.18 1.85 7.05
N HIS A 26 4.97 1.83 8.13
CA HIS A 26 5.88 2.92 8.49
C HIS A 26 7.16 2.95 7.63
N ASP A 27 7.44 1.93 6.82
CA ASP A 27 8.63 1.83 5.97
C ASP A 27 8.38 2.35 4.55
N LEU A 28 7.37 3.22 4.33
CA LEU A 28 7.19 3.84 3.02
C LEU A 28 8.45 4.65 2.66
N PRO A 29 9.05 4.45 1.48
CA PRO A 29 10.25 5.16 1.10
C PRO A 29 9.91 6.65 0.93
N GLU A 30 10.53 7.52 1.74
CA GLU A 30 10.22 8.95 1.74
C GLU A 30 10.74 9.66 0.49
N GLU A 31 11.94 9.30 0.01
CA GLU A 31 12.57 9.95 -1.15
C GLU A 31 11.64 10.06 -2.38
N PRO A 32 10.97 8.99 -2.87
CA PRO A 32 10.06 9.13 -4.00
C PRO A 32 8.86 10.02 -3.69
N LEU A 33 8.39 10.10 -2.45
CA LEU A 33 7.25 10.94 -2.06
C LEU A 33 7.64 12.42 -2.01
N VAL A 34 8.85 12.73 -1.55
CA VAL A 34 9.46 14.07 -1.67
C VAL A 34 9.56 14.46 -3.14
N LEU A 35 10.14 13.58 -3.98
CA LEU A 35 10.31 13.85 -5.41
C LEU A 35 8.97 14.08 -6.15
N LEU A 36 7.93 13.32 -5.81
CA LEU A 36 6.59 13.53 -6.39
C LEU A 36 5.98 14.85 -5.94
N THR A 37 6.14 15.21 -4.67
CA THR A 37 5.64 16.48 -4.13
C THR A 37 6.35 17.67 -4.77
N GLU A 38 7.69 17.67 -4.80
CA GLU A 38 8.47 18.68 -5.49
C GLU A 38 8.10 18.77 -6.98
N ALA A 39 7.83 17.65 -7.65
CA ALA A 39 7.45 17.64 -9.05
C ALA A 39 6.04 18.19 -9.32
N ALA A 40 5.16 18.20 -8.33
CA ALA A 40 3.82 18.77 -8.44
C ALA A 40 3.86 20.31 -8.42
N GLU A 41 4.87 20.87 -7.77
CA GLU A 41 5.04 22.32 -7.57
C GLU A 41 6.05 22.96 -8.53
N ASP A 42 6.88 22.15 -9.18
CA ASP A 42 7.91 22.61 -10.09
C ASP A 42 7.30 23.23 -11.37
N PRO A 43 7.48 24.54 -11.62
CA PRO A 43 6.93 25.20 -12.80
C PRO A 43 7.63 24.75 -14.10
N CYS A 44 8.81 24.14 -14.02
CA CYS A 44 9.50 23.59 -15.16
C CYS A 44 9.01 22.16 -15.44
N SER A 45 8.23 22.01 -16.53
CA SER A 45 7.65 20.72 -16.93
C SER A 45 8.70 19.61 -17.15
N ILE A 46 9.90 19.97 -17.62
CA ILE A 46 11.01 19.03 -17.83
C ILE A 46 11.61 18.59 -16.49
N CYS A 47 11.85 19.52 -15.56
CA CYS A 47 12.39 19.20 -14.23
C CYS A 47 11.39 18.34 -13.43
N ALA A 48 10.11 18.72 -13.45
CA ALA A 48 9.03 17.95 -12.85
C ALA A 48 8.98 16.50 -13.39
N GLU A 49 9.13 16.33 -14.69
CA GLU A 49 9.12 15.01 -15.31
C GLU A 49 10.35 14.17 -14.94
N GLN A 50 11.53 14.79 -14.83
CA GLN A 50 12.74 14.09 -14.36
C GLN A 50 12.59 13.61 -12.92
N LYS A 51 12.06 14.46 -12.02
CA LYS A 51 11.75 14.10 -10.63
C LYS A 51 10.75 12.94 -10.55
N ARG A 52 9.65 13.00 -11.31
CA ARG A 52 8.66 11.89 -11.40
C ARG A 52 9.28 10.59 -11.87
N ARG A 53 10.07 10.60 -12.94
CA ARG A 53 10.75 9.39 -13.43
C ARG A 53 11.71 8.80 -12.39
N LYS A 54 12.43 9.66 -11.67
CA LYS A 54 13.29 9.21 -10.56
C LYS A 54 12.45 8.58 -9.45
N ALA A 55 11.34 9.20 -9.05
CA ALA A 55 10.43 8.66 -8.06
C ALA A 55 9.86 7.30 -8.49
N PHE A 56 9.34 7.18 -9.71
CA PHE A 56 8.76 5.94 -10.22
C PHE A 56 9.76 4.79 -10.27
N ARG A 57 11.03 5.08 -10.60
CA ARG A 57 12.09 4.06 -10.54
C ARG A 57 12.25 3.51 -9.12
N ILE A 58 12.36 4.39 -8.12
CA ILE A 58 12.49 3.98 -6.71
C ILE A 58 11.24 3.24 -6.24
N LEU A 59 10.05 3.72 -6.60
CA LEU A 59 8.79 3.05 -6.29
C LEU A 59 8.72 1.64 -6.89
N ASN A 60 9.15 1.45 -8.15
CA ASN A 60 9.13 0.15 -8.82
C ASN A 60 10.10 -0.86 -8.16
N GLU A 61 11.21 -0.39 -7.59
CA GLU A 61 12.16 -1.25 -6.86
C GLU A 61 11.57 -1.72 -5.52
N HIS A 62 10.74 -0.90 -4.87
CA HIS A 62 10.17 -1.20 -3.55
C HIS A 62 8.80 -1.87 -3.64
N PHE A 63 7.94 -1.45 -4.57
CA PHE A 63 6.54 -1.86 -4.63
C PHE A 63 6.32 -2.82 -5.79
N VAL A 64 6.69 -4.07 -5.55
CA VAL A 64 6.50 -5.18 -6.49
C VAL A 64 5.15 -5.88 -6.26
N PRO A 65 4.54 -6.47 -7.30
CA PRO A 65 3.33 -7.27 -7.15
C PRO A 65 3.48 -8.38 -6.11
N GLY A 66 2.44 -8.63 -5.33
CA GLY A 66 2.43 -9.64 -4.27
C GLY A 66 3.06 -9.20 -2.95
N ARG A 67 3.75 -8.05 -2.90
CA ARG A 67 4.28 -7.49 -1.64
C ARG A 67 3.13 -7.17 -0.68
N GLU A 68 3.31 -7.56 0.58
CA GLU A 68 2.36 -7.24 1.64
C GLU A 68 2.83 -6.04 2.46
N ILE A 69 1.91 -5.10 2.69
CA ILE A 69 2.10 -3.95 3.58
C ILE A 69 1.25 -4.18 4.83
N ARG A 70 1.91 -4.21 5.99
CA ARG A 70 1.27 -4.43 7.29
C ARG A 70 1.05 -3.10 8.02
N GLY A 71 -0.21 -2.79 8.31
CA GLY A 71 -0.60 -1.75 9.25
C GLY A 71 -0.61 -2.30 10.67
N GLY A 72 0.06 -1.61 11.60
CA GLY A 72 0.22 -2.01 12.99
C GLY A 72 0.20 -0.80 13.93
N GLU A 73 0.58 -1.00 15.20
CA GLU A 73 0.43 0.01 16.26
C GLU A 73 0.99 1.39 15.90
N THR A 74 2.15 1.45 15.24
CA THR A 74 2.83 2.71 14.88
C THR A 74 2.32 3.34 13.58
N CYS A 75 1.66 2.57 12.72
CA CYS A 75 1.09 3.05 11.48
C CYS A 75 -0.07 2.15 11.05
N ARG A 76 -1.28 2.60 11.35
CA ARG A 76 -2.53 1.87 11.09
C ARG A 76 -3.14 2.27 9.76
N MET A 77 -4.13 1.52 9.32
CA MET A 77 -4.91 1.82 8.12
C MET A 77 -6.22 2.49 8.52
N THR A 78 -6.66 3.49 7.76
CA THR A 78 -7.91 4.20 8.01
C THR A 78 -8.78 4.14 6.76
N LYS A 79 -10.09 3.91 6.95
CA LYS A 79 -11.09 4.06 5.89
C LYS A 79 -11.36 5.55 5.63
N PRO A 80 -11.03 6.09 4.45
CA PRO A 80 -11.41 7.45 4.09
C PRO A 80 -12.92 7.55 3.82
N ASP A 81 -13.43 8.77 3.70
CA ASP A 81 -14.81 9.00 3.28
C ASP A 81 -14.95 8.87 1.75
N GLY A 82 -16.07 8.30 1.29
CA GLY A 82 -16.45 8.30 -0.14
C GLY A 82 -15.63 7.45 -1.11
N GLU A 83 -14.65 6.66 -0.66
CA GLU A 83 -13.77 5.87 -1.54
C GLU A 83 -13.56 4.43 -1.03
N ASP A 84 -13.44 3.46 -1.95
CA ASP A 84 -13.01 2.09 -1.65
C ASP A 84 -11.48 2.03 -1.60
N ALA A 85 -10.91 2.60 -0.54
CA ALA A 85 -9.48 2.70 -0.34
C ALA A 85 -9.09 2.64 1.15
N LEU A 86 -7.81 2.45 1.41
CA LEU A 86 -7.21 2.66 2.74
C LEU A 86 -6.15 3.75 2.64
N VAL A 87 -6.02 4.53 3.71
CA VAL A 87 -4.92 5.48 3.93
C VAL A 87 -4.17 5.12 5.20
N LEU A 88 -2.98 5.66 5.40
CA LEU A 88 -2.16 5.37 6.58
C LEU A 88 -2.27 6.48 7.63
N THR A 89 -2.42 6.11 8.90
CA THR A 89 -2.47 7.08 10.01
C THR A 89 -1.16 7.81 10.24
N CYS A 90 -0.03 7.21 9.83
CA CYS A 90 1.31 7.78 10.00
C CYS A 90 1.74 8.65 8.81
N TYR A 91 0.89 8.81 7.79
CA TYR A 91 1.23 9.53 6.57
C TYR A 91 0.46 10.86 6.45
N PRO A 92 1.09 11.96 5.99
CA PRO A 92 2.53 12.09 5.74
C PRO A 92 3.36 12.05 7.04
N SER A 93 4.56 11.48 6.95
CA SER A 93 5.48 11.40 8.10
C SER A 93 5.95 12.81 8.52
N PRO A 94 6.36 13.01 9.78
CA PRO A 94 6.91 14.28 10.24
C PRO A 94 8.11 14.75 9.40
N SER A 95 9.05 13.85 9.11
CA SER A 95 10.22 14.09 8.25
C SER A 95 9.82 14.54 6.84
N LEU A 96 8.81 13.89 6.24
CA LEU A 96 8.28 14.33 4.95
C LEU A 96 7.70 15.74 5.06
N LYS A 97 6.90 16.05 6.09
CA LYS A 97 6.36 17.40 6.28
C LYS A 97 7.46 18.45 6.43
N ASP A 98 8.49 18.15 7.21
CA ASP A 98 9.63 19.07 7.44
C ASP A 98 10.44 19.32 6.16
N SER A 99 10.41 18.38 5.20
CA SER A 99 11.09 18.53 3.90
C SER A 99 10.31 19.36 2.87
N LEU A 100 9.04 19.69 3.15
CA LEU A 100 8.20 20.49 2.25
C LEU A 100 8.31 21.97 2.65
N ASP A 101 8.95 22.78 1.81
CA ASP A 101 9.09 24.23 2.01
C ASP A 101 7.71 24.92 1.96
N ASP A 102 7.01 25.00 3.11
CA ASP A 102 5.77 25.75 3.41
C ASP A 102 4.54 25.52 2.50
N SER A 103 4.65 24.77 1.40
CA SER A 103 3.55 24.49 0.47
C SER A 103 2.49 23.56 1.05
N GLY A 104 2.87 22.76 2.05
CA GLY A 104 1.99 21.92 2.88
C GLY A 104 1.33 20.74 2.17
N ASN A 105 1.49 20.58 0.84
CA ASN A 105 0.72 19.63 0.04
C ASN A 105 1.53 18.39 -0.34
N ALA A 106 1.82 17.54 0.66
CA ALA A 106 2.41 16.23 0.42
C ALA A 106 1.60 15.40 -0.60
N THR A 107 2.28 14.62 -1.44
CA THR A 107 1.64 13.66 -2.35
C THR A 107 0.66 12.77 -1.57
N GLN A 108 -0.60 12.68 -1.98
CA GLN A 108 -1.56 11.78 -1.33
C GLN A 108 -1.18 10.33 -1.64
N VAL A 109 -1.15 9.47 -0.61
CA VAL A 109 -0.91 8.04 -0.78
C VAL A 109 -2.17 7.27 -0.39
N VAL A 110 -2.70 6.49 -1.32
CA VAL A 110 -3.90 5.68 -1.10
C VAL A 110 -3.68 4.25 -1.58
N PHE A 111 -4.41 3.32 -0.96
CA PHE A 111 -4.42 1.91 -1.29
C PHE A 111 -5.82 1.53 -1.74
N SER A 112 -6.07 1.56 -3.06
CA SER A 112 -7.38 1.27 -3.64
C SER A 112 -7.69 -0.22 -3.60
N ILE A 113 -8.93 -0.54 -3.26
CA ILE A 113 -9.42 -1.89 -3.00
C ILE A 113 -10.42 -2.30 -4.07
N TYR A 114 -10.30 -3.54 -4.54
CA TYR A 114 -11.15 -4.08 -5.60
C TYR A 114 -11.99 -5.27 -5.14
N THR A 115 -13.17 -5.39 -5.75
CA THR A 115 -14.19 -6.42 -5.58
C THR A 115 -14.86 -6.66 -6.94
N PRO A 116 -15.67 -7.72 -7.08
CA PRO A 116 -16.48 -7.90 -8.28
C PRO A 116 -17.40 -6.70 -8.59
N GLN A 117 -17.85 -5.96 -7.58
CA GLN A 117 -18.80 -4.85 -7.72
C GLN A 117 -18.14 -3.52 -8.14
N ASN A 118 -16.86 -3.31 -7.79
CA ASN A 118 -16.10 -2.09 -8.12
C ASN A 118 -14.83 -2.41 -8.95
N ARG A 119 -14.98 -3.35 -9.90
CA ARG A 119 -13.87 -3.83 -10.74
C ARG A 119 -13.20 -2.73 -11.56
N LEU A 120 -11.88 -2.85 -11.70
CA LEU A 120 -11.07 -2.08 -12.65
C LEU A 120 -10.60 -3.00 -13.77
N VAL A 121 -10.71 -2.55 -15.03
CA VAL A 121 -10.19 -3.30 -16.18
C VAL A 121 -8.69 -3.55 -15.98
N GLY A 122 -8.24 -4.79 -16.15
CA GLY A 122 -6.85 -5.17 -15.94
C GLY A 122 -6.53 -5.71 -14.54
N ILE A 123 -7.45 -5.60 -13.57
CA ILE A 123 -7.33 -6.29 -12.27
C ILE A 123 -8.04 -7.65 -12.36
N PRO A 124 -7.32 -8.79 -12.25
CA PRO A 124 -7.93 -10.11 -12.28
C PRO A 124 -8.73 -10.39 -11.00
N GLU A 125 -9.62 -11.38 -11.03
CA GLU A 125 -10.43 -11.76 -9.87
C GLU A 125 -9.57 -12.20 -8.66
N SER A 126 -8.39 -12.77 -8.91
CA SER A 126 -7.42 -13.10 -7.85
C SER A 126 -6.86 -11.88 -7.12
N GLY A 127 -7.03 -10.67 -7.68
CA GLY A 127 -6.72 -9.39 -7.04
C GLY A 127 -7.89 -8.80 -6.26
N TYR A 128 -9.04 -9.47 -6.17
CA TYR A 128 -10.15 -8.96 -5.38
C TYR A 128 -9.98 -9.27 -3.89
N THR A 129 -10.47 -8.35 -3.07
CA THR A 129 -10.60 -8.57 -1.63
C THR A 129 -11.67 -9.61 -1.37
N ALA A 130 -11.39 -10.53 -0.45
CA ALA A 130 -12.34 -11.55 -0.03
C ALA A 130 -13.64 -10.90 0.50
N HIS A 131 -14.77 -11.55 0.21
CA HIS A 131 -16.09 -10.96 0.44
C HIS A 131 -16.34 -10.63 1.92
N ASP A 132 -15.94 -11.51 2.82
CA ASP A 132 -16.05 -11.34 4.27
C ASP A 132 -15.23 -10.16 4.80
N ILE A 133 -13.99 -10.01 4.32
CA ILE A 133 -13.13 -8.87 4.66
C ILE A 133 -13.70 -7.56 4.10
N TYR A 134 -14.20 -7.61 2.85
CA TYR A 134 -14.79 -6.43 2.24
C TYR A 134 -16.09 -6.01 2.92
N ASP A 135 -16.93 -6.95 3.38
CA ASP A 135 -18.13 -6.62 4.13
C ASP A 135 -17.81 -5.97 5.47
N LEU A 136 -16.76 -6.43 6.17
CA LEU A 136 -16.24 -5.75 7.35
C LEU A 136 -15.80 -4.32 7.02
N TYR A 137 -15.00 -4.12 5.97
CA TYR A 137 -14.58 -2.79 5.52
C TYR A 137 -15.77 -1.89 5.16
N ARG A 138 -16.71 -2.41 4.37
CA ARG A 138 -17.86 -1.66 3.85
C ARG A 138 -18.82 -1.22 4.96
N THR A 139 -19.09 -2.10 5.92
CA THR A 139 -20.00 -1.82 7.05
C THR A 139 -19.36 -0.92 8.12
N SER A 140 -18.04 -0.80 8.14
CA SER A 140 -17.34 0.14 9.01
C SER A 140 -17.57 1.60 8.58
N PRO A 141 -17.84 2.54 9.51
CA PRO A 141 -17.94 3.97 9.18
C PRO A 141 -16.65 4.56 8.60
N ALA A 142 -16.75 5.66 7.87
CA ALA A 142 -15.59 6.48 7.52
C ALA A 142 -14.83 6.91 8.79
N GLY A 143 -13.49 6.95 8.72
CA GLY A 143 -12.63 7.22 9.87
C GLY A 143 -12.34 6.00 10.75
N THR A 144 -12.91 4.82 10.47
CA THR A 144 -12.55 3.59 11.19
C THR A 144 -11.08 3.27 10.97
N ILE A 145 -10.38 2.99 12.07
CA ILE A 145 -8.96 2.62 12.10
C ILE A 145 -8.84 1.10 12.22
N PHE A 146 -7.90 0.53 11.49
CA PHE A 146 -7.64 -0.89 11.40
C PHE A 146 -6.16 -1.23 11.58
N GLU A 147 -5.92 -2.36 12.23
CA GLU A 147 -4.69 -3.13 12.05
C GLU A 147 -4.96 -4.18 10.97
N GLY A 148 -3.97 -4.47 10.13
CA GLY A 148 -4.24 -5.33 8.98
C GLY A 148 -3.07 -5.50 8.01
N ARG A 149 -3.35 -6.22 6.94
CA ARG A 149 -2.42 -6.44 5.83
C ARG A 149 -3.14 -6.22 4.52
N ILE A 150 -2.49 -5.49 3.62
CA ILE A 150 -2.88 -5.39 2.22
C ILE A 150 -1.80 -6.04 1.36
N ARG A 151 -2.18 -6.54 0.19
CA ARG A 151 -1.27 -7.09 -0.81
C ARG A 151 -1.36 -6.28 -2.08
N LEU A 152 -0.21 -5.86 -2.61
CA LEU A 152 -0.14 -5.12 -3.86
C LEU A 152 -0.47 -6.04 -5.04
N ILE A 153 -1.30 -5.55 -5.95
CA ILE A 153 -1.77 -6.27 -7.14
C ILE A 153 -1.01 -5.75 -8.35
N GLU A 154 -0.65 -6.65 -9.26
CA GLU A 154 -0.12 -6.28 -10.56
C GLU A 154 -1.16 -5.51 -11.38
N TYR A 155 -0.74 -4.39 -11.98
CA TYR A 155 -1.55 -3.59 -12.87
C TYR A 155 -0.72 -3.13 -14.06
N ALA A 156 -0.87 -3.82 -15.20
CA ALA A 156 -0.07 -3.61 -16.40
C ALA A 156 -0.33 -2.25 -17.11
N TYR A 157 -1.41 -1.55 -16.74
CA TYR A 157 -1.79 -0.28 -17.35
C TYR A 157 -1.44 0.93 -16.46
N GLY A 158 -0.64 0.74 -15.41
CA GLY A 158 -0.24 1.79 -14.48
C GLY A 158 1.03 2.55 -14.88
N ASP A 159 1.33 3.62 -14.13
CA ASP A 159 2.65 4.30 -14.19
C ASP A 159 3.77 3.43 -13.60
N GLY A 160 3.42 2.43 -12.79
CA GLY A 160 4.26 1.35 -12.32
C GLY A 160 3.49 0.03 -12.24
N PRO A 161 4.14 -1.08 -11.84
CA PRO A 161 3.54 -2.41 -11.88
C PRO A 161 2.43 -2.59 -10.85
N THR A 162 2.30 -1.69 -9.87
CA THR A 162 1.27 -1.77 -8.81
C THR A 162 0.59 -0.43 -8.52
N PHE A 163 0.84 0.63 -9.29
CA PHE A 163 0.34 1.96 -8.96
C PHE A 163 0.08 2.85 -10.20
N ASN A 164 -0.76 3.86 -9.98
CA ASN A 164 -0.90 5.03 -10.84
C ASN A 164 -0.53 6.30 -10.07
N TYR A 165 -0.06 7.32 -10.79
CA TYR A 165 0.17 8.66 -10.24
C TYR A 165 -0.63 9.72 -11.01
N PHE A 166 -1.58 10.32 -10.31
CA PHE A 166 -2.46 11.34 -10.86
C PHE A 166 -1.88 12.73 -10.62
N ARG A 167 -1.27 13.29 -11.67
CA ARG A 167 -0.57 14.59 -11.63
C ARG A 167 -1.46 15.74 -11.16
N GLN A 168 -2.72 15.76 -11.58
CA GLN A 168 -3.67 16.86 -11.29
C GLN A 168 -4.02 16.96 -9.80
N THR A 169 -4.00 15.83 -9.09
CA THR A 169 -4.38 15.75 -7.68
C THR A 169 -3.20 15.44 -6.77
N ASN A 170 -1.97 15.41 -7.32
CA ASN A 170 -0.75 14.96 -6.63
C ASN A 170 -1.00 13.67 -5.82
N ARG A 171 -1.53 12.64 -6.48
CA ARG A 171 -2.02 11.43 -5.82
C ARG A 171 -1.36 10.17 -6.37
N LEU A 172 -0.66 9.47 -5.49
CA LEU A 172 -0.13 8.12 -5.72
C LEU A 172 -1.15 7.09 -5.23
N GLN A 173 -1.67 6.30 -6.16
CA GLN A 173 -2.66 5.27 -5.90
C GLN A 173 -2.05 3.88 -6.12
N PHE A 174 -1.93 3.12 -5.05
CA PHE A 174 -1.57 1.70 -5.11
C PHE A 174 -2.81 0.83 -5.34
N HIS A 175 -2.64 -0.20 -6.16
CA HIS A 175 -3.66 -1.23 -6.39
C HIS A 175 -3.45 -2.37 -5.40
N CYS A 176 -4.45 -2.68 -4.58
CA CYS A 176 -4.29 -3.70 -3.55
C CYS A 176 -5.56 -4.51 -3.26
N SER A 177 -5.36 -5.67 -2.64
CA SER A 177 -6.40 -6.47 -2.00
C SER A 177 -6.16 -6.47 -0.49
N ILE A 178 -7.23 -6.44 0.31
CA ILE A 178 -7.10 -6.62 1.76
C ILE A 178 -6.92 -8.11 2.05
N VAL A 179 -5.83 -8.45 2.75
CA VAL A 179 -5.51 -9.82 3.19
C VAL A 179 -6.04 -10.08 4.60
N GLU A 180 -5.95 -9.07 5.47
CA GLU A 180 -6.40 -9.13 6.85
C GLU A 180 -6.81 -7.74 7.32
N LEU A 181 -7.90 -7.64 8.07
CA LEU A 181 -8.38 -6.36 8.60
C LEU A 181 -9.05 -6.58 9.95
N LYS A 182 -8.65 -5.79 10.95
CA LYS A 182 -9.21 -5.82 12.30
C LYS A 182 -9.43 -4.39 12.79
N PRO A 183 -10.68 -3.99 13.09
CA PRO A 183 -10.95 -2.68 13.65
C PRO A 183 -10.26 -2.50 15.00
N VAL A 184 -9.73 -1.30 15.23
CA VAL A 184 -9.18 -0.90 16.53
C VAL A 184 -10.24 -0.14 17.29
N THR A 185 -10.66 -0.66 18.44
CA THR A 185 -11.60 0.03 19.32
C THR A 185 -10.95 1.29 19.89
N PRO A 186 -11.56 2.48 19.75
CA PRO A 186 -11.08 3.67 20.45
C PRO A 186 -11.16 3.42 21.97
N GLY A 187 -10.01 3.32 22.64
CA GLY A 187 -9.93 3.12 24.10
C GLY A 187 -9.14 1.90 24.58
N ALA A 188 -8.61 1.06 23.68
CA ALA A 188 -7.62 0.04 24.06
C ALA A 188 -6.20 0.66 24.10
N ASP A 189 -6.00 1.62 24.99
CA ASP A 189 -4.67 2.04 25.41
C ASP A 189 -4.29 1.20 26.64
N PRO A 190 -3.27 0.31 26.58
CA PRO A 190 -2.87 -0.48 27.73
C PRO A 190 -2.15 0.35 28.81
N LEU A 191 -2.04 1.68 28.64
CA LEU A 191 -1.32 2.59 29.56
C LEU A 191 -2.18 3.76 30.10
N ARG A 192 -3.49 3.62 30.18
CA ARG A 192 -4.34 4.51 31.01
C ARG A 192 -4.96 3.80 32.20
#